data_AF-A0A835QP47-F1
#
_entry.id   AF-A0A835QP47-F1
#
_cell.length_a   1.000
_cell.length_b   1.000
_cell.length_c   1.000
_cell.angle_alpha   90.00
_cell.angle_beta   90.00
_cell.angle_gamma   90.00
#
_symmetry.space_group_name_H-M   'P 1'
#
loop_
_entity.id
_entity.type
_entity.pdbx_description
1 polymer ?
#
loop_
_entity_poly.entity_id
_entity_poly.type
_entity_poly.pdbx_seq_one_letter_code
_entity_poly.pdbx_strand_id
1 'polypeptide(L)'
;MGGFSRCRELRKMMVMVNSRPPMGLVPKAFLCSTTSGWEGGVSMVQGASRGLGLEFVRQLLEKNSKGHVIASCRNPGGATGLLELKGRFEDRLAILPLDVTNESTIKAAATSIKQNYGSLNLLINTSGILSIPNVLHPVQKQL
;
A
#
# COMPACT_ATOMS: atom_id res chain seq x y z
N MET A 1 -14.24 16.99 -15.55
CA MET A 1 -13.35 16.32 -16.52
C MET A 1 -11.95 16.29 -15.91
N GLY A 2 -11.55 15.17 -15.30
CA GLY A 2 -10.25 15.02 -14.64
C GLY A 2 -9.90 13.55 -14.64
N GLY A 3 -9.44 13.07 -15.79
CA GLY A 3 -9.24 11.66 -16.08
C GLY A 3 -8.10 11.05 -15.26
N PHE A 4 -8.37 9.84 -14.75
CA PHE A 4 -7.49 8.91 -14.05
C PHE A 4 -6.26 8.42 -14.87
N SER A 5 -5.91 9.11 -15.98
CA SER A 5 -5.14 8.54 -17.09
C SER A 5 -3.65 8.91 -17.14
N ARG A 6 -3.05 9.52 -16.12
CA ARG A 6 -1.64 9.94 -16.27
C ARG A 6 -0.69 9.89 -15.08
N CYS A 7 -1.00 9.14 -14.02
CA CYS A 7 0.00 8.89 -12.97
C CYS A 7 1.13 7.95 -13.43
N ARG A 8 2.09 8.44 -14.23
CA ARG A 8 3.39 7.78 -14.47
C ARG A 8 4.10 7.49 -13.15
N GLU A 9 3.81 8.27 -12.12
CA GLU A 9 4.41 8.15 -10.80
C GLU A 9 3.87 6.96 -9.99
N LEU A 10 2.58 6.61 -10.10
CA LEU A 10 2.08 5.34 -9.55
C LEU A 10 2.76 4.15 -10.24
N ARG A 11 2.99 4.24 -11.55
CA ARG A 11 3.78 3.23 -12.27
C ARG A 11 5.23 3.17 -11.78
N LYS A 12 5.90 4.30 -11.52
CA LYS A 12 7.25 4.32 -10.94
C LYS A 12 7.29 3.76 -9.51
N MET A 13 6.29 4.08 -8.70
CA MET A 13 6.15 3.52 -7.35
C MET A 13 5.93 2.01 -7.41
N MET A 14 5.16 1.53 -8.39
CA MET A 14 4.96 0.10 -8.66
C MET A 14 6.20 -0.58 -9.28
N VAL A 15 7.02 0.13 -10.04
CA VAL A 15 8.35 -0.34 -10.51
C VAL A 15 9.33 -0.43 -9.34
N MET A 16 9.29 0.49 -8.38
CA MET A 16 10.11 0.45 -7.15
C MET A 16 9.88 -0.85 -6.36
N VAL A 17 8.64 -1.35 -6.33
CA VAL A 17 8.26 -2.64 -5.69
C VAL A 17 8.84 -3.86 -6.43
N ASN A 18 9.16 -3.72 -7.72
CA ASN A 18 9.68 -4.82 -8.56
C ASN A 18 11.21 -4.92 -8.64
N SER A 19 11.95 -4.12 -7.84
CA SER A 19 13.41 -4.18 -7.74
C SER A 19 13.86 -5.45 -6.98
N ARG A 20 13.77 -6.62 -7.62
CA ARG A 20 14.25 -7.90 -7.04
C ARG A 20 15.77 -7.86 -6.87
N PRO A 21 16.34 -8.28 -5.72
CA PRO A 21 17.74 -8.70 -5.70
C PRO A 21 17.91 -9.97 -6.57
N PRO A 22 19.09 -10.19 -7.18
CA PRO A 22 19.31 -11.34 -8.04
C PRO A 22 19.12 -12.64 -7.26
N MET A 23 18.20 -13.50 -7.74
CA MET A 23 17.98 -14.83 -7.20
C MET A 23 19.17 -15.73 -7.54
N GLY A 24 20.03 -15.97 -6.55
CA GLY A 24 21.02 -17.04 -6.57
C GLY A 24 20.50 -18.27 -5.80
N LEU A 25 20.14 -19.30 -6.55
CA LEU A 25 20.17 -20.74 -6.22
C LEU A 25 19.62 -21.23 -4.87
N VAL A 26 18.48 -21.94 -4.88
CA VAL A 26 18.15 -22.93 -3.83
C VAL A 26 17.80 -24.29 -4.46
N PRO A 27 18.35 -25.41 -3.97
CA PRO A 27 18.10 -26.74 -4.53
C PRO A 27 16.68 -27.26 -4.23
N LYS A 28 16.25 -28.19 -5.07
CA LYS A 28 14.89 -28.70 -5.21
C LYS A 28 14.75 -30.03 -4.46
N ALA A 29 14.46 -30.04 -3.16
CA ALA A 29 14.02 -31.26 -2.44
C ALA A 29 13.42 -30.97 -1.05
N PHE A 30 12.09 -31.11 -0.95
CA PHE A 30 11.38 -31.88 0.09
C PHE A 30 11.93 -31.86 1.55
N LEU A 31 11.43 -30.95 2.41
CA LEU A 31 10.74 -31.23 3.70
C LEU A 31 10.38 -29.91 4.42
N CYS A 32 9.32 -29.95 5.25
CA CYS A 32 8.84 -28.93 6.19
C CYS A 32 9.86 -27.85 6.62
N SER A 33 9.56 -26.57 6.40
CA SER A 33 9.99 -25.50 7.30
C SER A 33 9.00 -24.33 7.20
N THR A 34 8.77 -23.69 8.34
CA THR A 34 8.15 -22.37 8.51
C THR A 34 8.02 -21.59 7.21
N THR A 35 6.79 -21.19 6.84
CA THR A 35 6.54 -20.13 5.84
C THR A 35 7.69 -19.16 5.93
N SER A 36 8.46 -19.02 4.85
CA SER A 36 9.55 -18.06 4.73
C SER A 36 8.92 -16.68 4.89
N GLY A 37 8.74 -16.31 6.15
CA GLY A 37 8.06 -15.11 6.57
C GLY A 37 8.85 -13.99 5.94
N TRP A 38 8.15 -13.08 5.26
CA TRP A 38 8.73 -11.80 4.93
C TRP A 38 9.04 -11.10 6.25
N GLU A 39 10.25 -11.33 6.75
CA GLU A 39 10.69 -10.88 8.06
C GLU A 39 11.02 -9.39 7.95
N GLY A 40 10.15 -8.53 8.48
CA GLY A 40 10.41 -7.09 8.57
C GLY A 40 10.10 -6.24 7.33
N GLY A 41 9.29 -6.72 6.39
CA GLY A 41 8.92 -5.95 5.20
C GLY A 41 8.04 -4.73 5.47
N VAL A 42 8.08 -3.75 4.57
CA VAL A 42 7.27 -2.53 4.61
C VAL A 42 6.12 -2.65 3.62
N SER A 43 4.90 -2.56 4.14
CA SER A 43 3.66 -2.68 3.36
C SER A 43 2.92 -1.36 3.35
N MET A 44 2.36 -0.96 2.21
CA MET A 44 1.52 0.24 2.09
C MET A 44 0.12 -0.15 1.66
N VAL A 45 -0.87 0.35 2.38
CA VAL A 45 -2.29 0.22 2.02
C VAL A 45 -2.80 1.59 1.61
N GLN A 46 -3.29 1.68 0.39
CA GLN A 46 -3.81 2.90 -0.20
C GLN A 46 -5.34 2.92 -0.13
N GLY A 47 -5.91 3.98 0.44
CA GLY A 47 -7.36 4.06 0.71
C GLY A 47 -7.75 3.40 2.04
N ALA A 48 -6.90 3.52 3.06
CA ALA A 48 -7.04 2.77 4.30
C ALA A 48 -7.93 3.43 5.36
N SER A 49 -8.63 4.53 5.06
CA SER A 49 -9.41 5.26 6.07
C SER A 49 -10.63 4.49 6.59
N ARG A 50 -11.14 3.51 5.85
CA ARG A 50 -12.34 2.71 6.19
C ARG A 50 -12.42 1.43 5.36
N GLY A 51 -13.39 0.57 5.70
CA GLY A 51 -13.75 -0.63 4.93
C GLY A 51 -12.59 -1.63 4.82
N LEU A 52 -12.43 -2.23 3.63
CA LEU A 52 -11.40 -3.25 3.39
C LEU A 52 -9.98 -2.72 3.58
N GLY A 53 -9.71 -1.47 3.21
CA GLY A 53 -8.38 -0.89 3.38
C GLY A 53 -7.97 -0.82 4.85
N LEU A 54 -8.90 -0.44 5.73
CA LEU A 54 -8.68 -0.43 7.17
C LEU A 54 -8.47 -1.84 7.72
N GLU A 55 -9.27 -2.81 7.27
CA GLU A 55 -9.13 -4.20 7.72
C GLU A 55 -7.80 -4.82 7.25
N PHE A 56 -7.32 -4.51 6.05
CA PHE A 56 -5.98 -4.92 5.62
C PHE A 56 -4.89 -4.38 6.53
N VAL A 57 -4.97 -3.11 6.93
CA VAL A 57 -4.00 -2.52 7.88
C VAL A 57 -4.04 -3.28 9.21
N ARG A 58 -5.25 -3.54 9.74
CA ARG A 58 -5.43 -4.30 10.99
C ARG A 58 -4.80 -5.69 10.90
N GLN A 59 -5.11 -6.45 9.86
CA GLN A 59 -4.61 -7.81 9.66
C GLN A 59 -3.10 -7.85 9.45
N LEU A 60 -2.54 -6.90 8.70
CA LEU A 60 -1.09 -6.80 8.49
C LEU A 60 -0.35 -6.53 9.81
N LEU A 61 -0.90 -5.64 10.65
CA LEU A 61 -0.33 -5.35 11.96
C LEU A 61 -0.47 -6.53 12.92
N GLU A 62 -1.63 -7.19 12.97
CA GLU A 62 -1.87 -8.30 13.91
C GLU A 62 -1.13 -9.59 13.52
N LYS A 63 -1.00 -9.89 12.22
CA LYS A 63 -0.42 -11.17 11.75
C LYS A 63 1.08 -11.12 11.49
N ASN A 64 1.64 -9.94 11.21
CA ASN A 64 3.07 -9.78 11.03
C ASN A 64 3.63 -8.93 12.17
N SER A 65 4.30 -9.55 13.14
CA SER A 65 4.84 -8.86 14.32
C SER A 65 6.04 -7.96 14.02
N LYS A 66 6.75 -8.17 12.90
CA LYS A 66 8.00 -7.47 12.57
C LYS A 66 7.86 -6.44 11.44
N GLY A 67 6.77 -6.51 10.67
CA GLY A 67 6.53 -5.62 9.53
C GLY A 67 6.04 -4.22 9.92
N HIS A 68 6.35 -3.24 9.06
CA HIS A 68 5.81 -1.89 9.14
C HIS A 68 4.68 -1.73 8.12
N VAL A 69 3.66 -0.97 8.51
CA VAL A 69 2.49 -0.69 7.68
C VAL A 69 2.36 0.82 7.49
N ILE A 70 2.27 1.25 6.24
CA ILE A 70 1.97 2.62 5.85
C ILE A 70 0.52 2.66 5.37
N ALA A 71 -0.37 3.23 6.17
CA ALA A 71 -1.75 3.48 5.78
C ALA A 71 -1.85 4.85 5.12
N SER A 72 -2.39 4.92 3.91
CA SER A 72 -2.59 6.20 3.24
C SER A 72 -4.06 6.51 2.97
N CYS A 73 -4.42 7.76 3.18
CA CYS A 73 -5.77 8.28 2.97
C CYS A 73 -5.74 9.79 2.70
N ARG A 74 -6.84 10.35 2.17
CA ARG A 74 -6.91 11.78 1.84
C ARG A 74 -6.96 12.68 3.07
N ASN A 75 -7.69 12.26 4.10
CA ASN A 75 -7.86 13.02 5.34
C ASN A 75 -7.51 12.15 6.56
N PRO A 76 -6.24 12.15 7.00
CA PRO A 76 -5.78 11.40 8.18
C PRO A 76 -6.55 11.76 9.46
N GLY A 77 -6.88 13.04 9.67
CA GLY A 77 -7.59 13.49 10.87
C GLY A 77 -9.02 12.97 10.98
N GLY A 78 -9.64 12.60 9.85
CA GLY A 78 -10.98 12.00 9.82
C GLY A 78 -11.00 10.48 9.82
N ALA A 79 -9.85 9.81 9.82
CA ALA A 79 -9.74 8.36 9.75
C ALA A 79 -9.68 7.74 11.16
N THR A 80 -10.79 7.81 11.90
CA THR A 80 -10.87 7.38 13.32
C THR A 80 -10.31 5.96 13.54
N GLY A 81 -10.70 4.99 12.71
CA GLY A 81 -10.19 3.61 12.82
C GLY A 81 -8.68 3.49 12.59
N LEU A 82 -8.07 4.34 11.75
CA LEU A 82 -6.62 4.36 11.60
C LEU A 82 -5.94 4.99 12.82
N LEU A 83 -6.53 6.04 13.40
CA LEU A 83 -6.01 6.69 14.60
C LEU A 83 -6.06 5.73 15.80
N GLU A 84 -7.13 4.94 15.93
CA GLU A 84 -7.24 3.88 16.95
C GLU A 84 -6.15 2.81 16.77
N LEU A 85 -5.93 2.34 15.53
CA LEU A 85 -4.85 1.40 15.25
C LEU A 85 -3.48 2.01 15.50
N LYS A 86 -3.29 3.30 15.23
CA LYS A 86 -2.04 4.02 15.48
C LYS A 86 -1.74 4.10 16.98
N GLY A 87 -2.76 4.28 17.82
CA GLY A 87 -2.59 4.21 19.28
C GLY A 87 -2.17 2.82 19.78
N ARG A 88 -2.56 1.74 19.08
CA ARG A 88 -2.19 0.35 19.44
C ARG A 88 -0.84 -0.10 18.88
N PHE A 89 -0.44 0.45 17.73
CA PHE A 89 0.73 0.02 16.97
C PHE A 89 1.60 1.23 16.57
N GLU A 90 1.91 2.09 17.54
CA GLU A 90 2.54 3.38 17.31
C GLU A 90 3.83 3.29 16.51
N ASP A 91 4.73 2.35 16.83
CA ASP A 91 6.02 2.22 16.16
C ASP A 91 5.91 1.62 14.75
N ARG A 92 4.84 0.86 14.48
CA ARG A 92 4.73 0.05 13.25
C ARG A 92 3.76 0.60 12.22
N LEU A 93 2.84 1.46 12.62
CA LEU A 93 1.87 2.08 11.72
C LEU A 93 2.26 3.53 11.42
N ALA A 94 2.49 3.87 10.16
CA ALA A 94 2.55 5.25 9.70
C ALA A 94 1.27 5.62 8.96
N ILE A 95 0.68 6.78 9.27
CA ILE A 95 -0.46 7.32 8.53
C ILE A 95 0.05 8.44 7.63
N LEU A 96 -0.18 8.32 6.33
CA LEU A 96 0.31 9.26 5.33
C LEU A 96 -0.84 9.91 4.55
N PRO A 97 -0.92 11.24 4.45
CA PRO A 97 -1.86 11.89 3.54
C PRO A 97 -1.48 11.59 2.09
N LEU A 98 -2.44 11.09 1.30
CA LEU A 98 -2.25 10.80 -0.12
C LEU A 98 -3.55 10.96 -0.91
N ASP A 99 -3.47 11.73 -2.00
CA ASP A 99 -4.52 11.82 -3.00
C ASP A 99 -4.03 11.23 -4.32
N VAL A 100 -4.59 10.08 -4.70
CA VAL A 100 -4.21 9.37 -5.94
C VAL A 100 -4.51 10.16 -7.22
N THR A 101 -5.34 11.20 -7.13
CA THR A 101 -5.64 12.10 -8.26
C THR A 101 -4.61 13.22 -8.40
N ASN A 102 -3.78 13.44 -7.37
CA ASN A 102 -2.80 14.51 -7.32
C ASN A 102 -1.35 13.95 -7.31
N GLU A 103 -0.67 14.11 -8.45
CA GLU A 103 0.71 13.64 -8.65
C GLU A 103 1.72 14.20 -7.64
N SER A 104 1.55 15.43 -7.16
CA SER A 104 2.48 16.02 -6.20
C SER A 104 2.44 15.27 -4.86
N THR A 105 1.26 14.86 -4.42
CA THR A 105 1.07 14.09 -3.18
C THR A 105 1.67 12.69 -3.30
N ILE A 106 1.59 12.07 -4.48
CA ILE A 106 2.20 10.77 -4.76
C ILE A 106 3.73 10.86 -4.72
N LYS A 107 4.31 11.92 -5.32
CA LYS A 107 5.77 12.15 -5.25
C LYS A 107 6.24 12.37 -3.83
N ALA A 108 5.52 13.22 -3.07
CA ALA A 108 5.84 13.46 -1.66
C ALA A 108 5.78 12.16 -0.83
N ALA A 109 4.75 11.34 -1.06
CA ALA A 109 4.61 10.04 -0.42
C ALA A 109 5.75 9.10 -0.75
N ALA A 110 6.09 8.95 -2.04
CA ALA A 110 7.17 8.07 -2.47
C ALA A 110 8.52 8.51 -1.89
N THR A 111 8.80 9.82 -1.86
CA THR A 111 10.01 10.38 -1.25
C THR A 111 10.06 10.10 0.25
N SER A 112 8.97 10.36 0.98
CA SER A 112 8.89 10.09 2.42
C SER A 112 9.10 8.61 2.74
N ILE A 113 8.50 7.71 1.96
CA ILE A 113 8.65 6.27 2.15
C ILE A 113 10.09 5.84 1.88
N LYS A 114 10.70 6.35 0.81
CA LYS A 114 12.10 6.04 0.48
C LYS A 114 13.06 6.53 1.57
N GLN A 115 12.81 7.71 2.14
CA GLN A 115 13.65 8.28 3.20
C GLN A 115 13.50 7.53 4.53
N ASN A 116 12.28 7.19 4.92
CA ASN A 116 12.00 6.62 6.24
C ASN A 116 12.14 5.09 6.28
N TYR A 117 11.93 4.42 5.15
CA TYR A 117 11.83 2.96 5.07
C TYR A 117 12.75 2.35 4.01
N GLY A 118 13.39 3.16 3.16
CA GLY A 118 14.26 2.71 2.06
C GLY A 118 13.49 2.16 0.86
N SER A 119 12.68 1.12 1.05
CA SER A 119 11.93 0.45 -0.02
C SER A 119 10.54 0.00 0.44
N LEU A 120 9.67 -0.26 -0.53
CA LEU A 120 8.33 -0.78 -0.29
C LEU A 120 8.22 -2.20 -0.83
N ASN A 121 7.85 -3.16 0.02
CA ASN A 121 7.74 -4.58 -0.35
C ASN A 121 6.35 -4.93 -0.90
N LEU A 122 5.31 -4.28 -0.38
CA LEU A 122 3.92 -4.56 -0.74
C LEU A 122 3.15 -3.26 -0.89
N LEU A 123 2.43 -3.11 -1.99
CA LEU A 123 1.48 -2.01 -2.20
C LEU A 123 0.10 -2.60 -2.48
N ILE A 124 -0.86 -2.32 -1.58
CA ILE A 124 -2.26 -2.71 -1.74
C ILE A 124 -3.04 -1.45 -2.14
N ASN A 125 -3.59 -1.46 -3.36
CA ASN A 125 -4.49 -0.40 -3.82
C ASN A 125 -5.94 -0.75 -3.49
N THR A 126 -6.52 -0.09 -2.49
CA THR A 126 -7.91 -0.27 -2.06
C THR A 126 -8.77 0.97 -2.35
N SER A 127 -8.23 1.99 -3.04
CA SER A 127 -9.04 3.16 -3.44
C SER A 127 -9.81 2.89 -4.72
N GLY A 128 -10.93 2.20 -4.56
CA GLY A 128 -11.95 2.08 -5.59
C GLY A 128 -13.24 2.75 -5.11
N ILE A 129 -13.77 3.68 -5.92
CA ILE A 129 -15.19 4.01 -5.85
C ILE A 129 -15.88 3.04 -6.81
N LEU A 130 -16.70 2.14 -6.26
CA LEU A 130 -17.69 1.40 -7.05
C LEU A 130 -18.78 2.42 -7.45
N SER A 131 -18.60 3.09 -8.58
CA SER A 131 -19.66 3.92 -9.16
C SER A 131 -20.49 3.04 -10.07
N ILE A 132 -21.65 2.61 -9.58
CA ILE A 132 -22.69 1.95 -10.39
C ILE A 132 -23.91 2.85 -10.45
N PRO A 133 -23.98 3.82 -11.38
CA PRO A 133 -25.26 4.29 -11.84
C PRO A 133 -25.72 3.30 -12.92
N ASN A 134 -26.52 2.32 -12.51
CA ASN A 134 -27.06 1.22 -13.33
C ASN A 134 -26.03 0.38 -14.12
N VAL A 135 -25.37 -0.53 -13.39
CA VAL A 135 -24.76 -1.82 -13.81
C VAL A 135 -23.23 -1.89 -13.98
N LEU A 136 -22.53 -0.87 -14.50
CA LEU A 136 -21.05 -0.73 -14.65
C LEU A 136 -20.74 -0.36 -16.10
N HIS A 137 -20.03 0.75 -16.32
CA HIS A 137 -19.23 0.93 -17.54
C HIS A 137 -17.84 1.42 -17.19
N PRO A 138 -16.83 0.53 -17.17
CA PRO A 138 -15.44 0.93 -17.24
C PRO A 138 -15.17 1.43 -18.66
N VAL A 139 -15.05 2.75 -18.83
CA VAL A 139 -14.70 3.34 -20.12
C VAL A 139 -13.26 2.96 -20.47
N GLN A 140 -13.13 2.40 -21.67
CA GLN A 140 -12.03 1.62 -22.22
C GLN A 140 -10.72 2.42 -22.40
N LYS A 141 -9.61 1.67 -22.38
CA LYS A 141 -8.36 2.01 -23.06
C LYS A 141 -8.66 2.49 -24.48
N GLN A 142 -8.09 3.62 -24.90
CA GLN A 142 -7.43 3.70 -26.22
C GLN A 142 -6.49 4.92 -26.30
N LEU A 143 -5.28 4.61 -26.77
CA LEU A 143 -4.12 5.45 -27.13
C LEU A 143 -3.20 5.91 -25.98
#